data_AF-A0A0K8P4Y8-F1
#
_entry.id   AF-A0A0K8P4Y8-F1
#
_cell.length_a   1.000
_cell.length_b   1.000
_cell.length_c   1.000
_cell.angle_alpha   90.00
_cell.angle_beta   90.00
_cell.angle_gamma   90.00
#
_symmetry.space_group_name_H-M   'P 1'
#
loop_
_entity.id
_entity.type
_entity.pdbx_description
1 polymer ?
#
loop_
_entity_poly.entity_id
_entity_poly.type
_entity_poly.pdbx_seq_one_letter_code
_entity_poly.pdbx_strand_id
1 'polypeptide(L)' 'MAPQTSLIDKVLADAAFCVELVARPDETLGALGVDAAPEVLCEIRALDPARLQRLAGAFGRQPVAA' A
#
# COMPACT_ATOMS: atom_id res chain seq x y z
N MET A 1 -8.59 20.30 8.76
CA MET A 1 -7.44 19.72 8.03
C MET A 1 -7.71 18.23 7.91
N ALA A 2 -7.96 17.73 6.69
CA ALA A 2 -8.23 16.30 6.50
C ALA A 2 -6.95 15.51 6.83
N PRO A 3 -7.05 14.36 7.51
CA PRO A 3 -5.88 13.51 7.75
C PRO A 3 -5.32 13.10 6.38
N GLN A 4 -4.07 13.47 6.10
CA GLN A 4 -3.34 12.87 4.98
C GLN A 4 -3.06 11.42 5.39
N THR A 5 -4.01 10.53 5.10
CA THR A 5 -3.81 9.09 5.28
C THR A 5 -2.59 8.71 4.46
N SER A 6 -1.54 8.19 5.10
CA SER A 6 -0.30 7.84 4.41
C SER A 6 -0.61 6.83 3.31
N LEU A 7 0.12 6.87 2.19
CA LEU A 7 0.00 5.87 1.13
C LEU A 7 0.08 4.46 1.70
N ILE A 8 0.95 4.27 2.70
CA ILE A 8 1.14 3.01 3.42
C ILE A 8 -0.12 2.61 4.18
N ASP A 9 -0.77 3.53 4.89
CA ASP A 9 -2.03 3.25 5.58
C ASP A 9 -3.12 2.82 4.60
N LYS A 10 -3.18 3.44 3.42
CA LYS A 10 -4.13 3.05 2.38
C LYS A 10 -3.83 1.65 1.82
N VAL A 11 -2.57 1.32 1.59
CA VAL A 11 -2.15 -0.03 1.15
C VAL A 11 -2.50 -1.09 2.19
N LEU A 12 -2.35 -0.79 3.48
CA LEU A 12 -2.64 -1.72 4.56
C LEU A 12 -4.15 -1.85 4.83
N ALA A 13 -4.91 -0.76 4.69
CA ALA A 13 -6.35 -0.73 4.96
C ALA A 13 -7.21 -1.21 3.79
N ASP A 14 -6.75 -1.08 2.55
CA ASP A 14 -7.50 -1.39 1.33
C ASP A 14 -6.80 -2.47 0.50
N ALA A 15 -7.33 -3.69 0.60
CA ALA A 15 -6.82 -4.85 -0.12
C ALA A 15 -6.92 -4.70 -1.64
N ALA A 16 -7.98 -4.07 -2.15
CA ALA A 16 -8.15 -3.86 -3.57
C ALA A 16 -7.12 -2.84 -4.09
N PHE A 17 -6.90 -1.77 -3.33
CA PHE A 17 -5.87 -0.79 -3.64
C PHE A 17 -4.47 -1.40 -3.63
N CYS A 18 -4.16 -2.28 -2.66
CA CYS A 18 -2.88 -2.99 -2.63
C CYS A 18 -2.66 -3.86 -3.87
N VAL A 19 -3.70 -4.56 -4.33
CA VAL A 19 -3.64 -5.40 -5.54
C VAL A 19 -3.44 -4.53 -6.79
N GLU A 20 -4.16 -3.42 -6.90
CA GLU A 20 -3.97 -2.48 -8.01
C GLU A 20 -2.58 -1.86 -8.01
N LEU A 21 -2.07 -1.43 -6.85
CA LEU A 21 -0.75 -0.85 -6.72
C LEU A 21 0.35 -1.82 -7.17
N VAL A 22 0.25 -3.11 -6.83
CA VAL A 22 1.22 -4.12 -7.30
C VAL A 22 1.06 -4.40 -8.79
N ALA A 23 -0.18 -4.49 -9.30
CA ALA A 23 -0.44 -4.79 -10.69
C ALA A 23 -0.02 -3.66 -11.65
N ARG A 24 -0.26 -2.41 -11.25
CA ARG A 24 -0.09 -1.20 -12.08
C ARG A 24 0.43 -0.01 -11.25
N PRO A 25 1.64 -0.10 -10.66
CA PRO A 25 2.13 0.91 -9.72
C PRO A 25 2.26 2.30 -10.33
N ASP A 26 2.65 2.38 -11.61
CA ASP A 26 2.79 3.64 -12.33
C ASP A 26 1.46 4.40 -12.42
N GLU A 27 0.40 3.73 -12.88
CA GLU A 27 -0.95 4.33 -12.99
C GLU A 27 -1.50 4.66 -11.59
N THR A 28 -1.34 3.77 -10.62
CA THR A 28 -1.89 3.96 -9.26
C THR A 28 -1.18 5.09 -8.51
N LEU A 29 0.15 5.20 -8.62
CA LEU A 29 0.92 6.27 -7.99
C LEU A 29 0.73 7.59 -8.74
N GLY A 30 0.68 7.57 -10.07
CA GLY A 30 0.38 8.73 -10.90
C GLY A 30 -1.00 9.33 -10.59
N ALA A 31 -2.02 8.50 -10.37
CA ALA A 31 -3.35 8.94 -9.94
C ALA A 31 -3.35 9.63 -8.56
N LEU A 32 -2.34 9.37 -7.74
CA LEU A 32 -2.13 10.01 -6.43
C LEU A 32 -1.17 11.20 -6.49
N GLY A 33 -0.67 11.54 -7.68
CA GLY A 33 0.33 12.60 -7.86
C GLY A 33 1.71 12.22 -7.32
N VAL A 34 1.99 10.93 -7.16
CA VAL A 34 3.28 10.41 -6.70
C VAL A 34 4.09 9.98 -7.92
N ASP A 35 5.19 10.68 -8.17
CA ASP A 35 6.18 10.29 -9.16
C ASP A 35 7.22 9.39 -8.48
N ALA A 36 7.23 8.10 -8.85
CA ALA A 36 8.14 7.13 -8.27
C ALA A 36 9.21 6.73 -9.30
N ALA A 37 10.45 6.65 -8.83
CA ALA A 37 11.56 6.17 -9.65
C ALA A 37 11.29 4.75 -10.19
N PRO A 38 11.79 4.41 -11.39
CA PRO A 38 11.56 3.11 -12.01
C PRO A 38 12.05 1.93 -11.16
N GLU A 39 13.11 2.13 -10.38
CA GLU A 39 13.61 1.14 -9.41
C GLU A 39 12.55 0.81 -8.34
N VAL A 40 11.89 1.84 -7.82
CA VAL A 40 10.81 1.71 -6.83
C VAL A 40 9.59 1.03 -7.43
N LEU A 41 9.22 1.36 -8.68
CA LEU A 41 8.13 0.69 -9.38
C LEU A 41 8.42 -0.81 -9.57
N CYS A 42 9.68 -1.17 -9.83
CA CYS A 42 10.10 -2.57 -9.96
C CYS A 42 9.98 -3.32 -8.63
N GLU A 43 10.44 -2.71 -7.53
CA GLU A 43 10.28 -3.25 -6.18
C GLU A 43 8.80 -3.45 -5.82
N ILE A 44 7.93 -2.49 -6.14
CA ILE A 44 6.48 -2.61 -5.87
C ILE A 44 5.86 -3.77 -6.66
N ARG A 45 6.25 -4.01 -7.91
CA ARG A 45 5.77 -5.16 -8.69
C ARG A 45 6.27 -6.50 -8.16
N ALA A 46 7.41 -6.51 -7.47
CA ALA A 46 7.95 -7.71 -6.84
C ALA A 46 7.25 -8.06 -5.52
N LEU A 47 6.47 -7.14 -4.95
CA LEU A 47 5.71 -7.37 -3.73
C LEU A 47 4.54 -8.33 -3.98
N ASP A 48 4.32 -9.23 -3.02
CA ASP A 48 3.15 -10.11 -3.01
C ASP A 48 2.03 -9.43 -2.21
N PRO A 49 0.90 -9.06 -2.85
CA PRO A 49 -0.17 -8.32 -2.18
C PRO A 49 -0.84 -9.16 -1.09
N ALA A 50 -0.88 -10.49 -1.23
CA ALA A 50 -1.44 -11.37 -0.21
C ALA A 50 -0.56 -11.42 1.05
N ARG A 51 0.76 -11.38 0.90
CA ARG A 51 1.70 -11.25 2.03
C ARG A 51 1.56 -9.91 2.74
N LEU A 52 1.46 -8.82 1.98
CA LEU A 52 1.22 -7.49 2.55
C LEU A 52 -0.09 -7.43 3.34
N GLN A 53 -1.17 -8.00 2.80
CA GLN A 53 -2.46 -8.08 3.49
C GLN A 53 -2.42 -8.95 4.75
N ARG A 54 -1.69 -10.07 4.72
CA ARG A 54 -1.48 -10.87 5.94
C ARG A 54 -0.72 -10.10 7.01
N LEU A 55 0.30 -9.34 6.63
CA LEU A 55 1.05 -8.47 7.54
C LEU A 55 0.14 -7.36 8.08
N ALA A 56 -0.61 -6.67 7.21
CA ALA A 56 -1.57 -5.65 7.61
C ALA A 56 -2.59 -6.19 8.63
N GLY A 57 -3.15 -7.37 8.36
CA GLY A 57 -4.08 -8.04 9.27
C GLY A 57 -3.43 -8.50 10.58
N ALA A 58 -2.12 -8.83 10.59
CA ALA A 58 -1.39 -9.17 11.81
C ALA A 58 -1.10 -7.93 12.67
N PHE A 59 -0.68 -6.81 12.05
CA PHE A 59 -0.41 -5.55 12.74
C PHE A 59 -1.70 -4.86 13.20
N GLY A 60 -2.76 -4.87 12.39
CA GLY A 60 -4.08 -4.33 12.75
C GLY A 60 -4.82 -5.14 13.83
N ARG A 61 -4.39 -6.38 14.11
CA ARG A 61 -4.92 -7.22 15.20
C ARG A 61 -4.17 -7.09 16.51
N GLN A 62 -3.17 -6.21 16.63
CA GLN A 62 -2.64 -5.89 17.95
C GLN A 62 -3.69 -5.06 18.69
N PRO A 63 -4.36 -5.58 19.75
CA PRO A 63 -5.03 -4.70 20.67
C PRO A 63 -3.95 -3.76 21.20
N VAL A 64 -4.17 -2.45 21.05
CA VAL A 64 -3.50 -1.48 21.89
C VAL A 64 -3.93 -1.82 23.31
N ALA A 65 -3.10 -2.59 24.01
CA ALA A 65 -3.29 -2.86 25.43
C ALA A 65 -3.16 -1.51 26.12
N ALA A 66 -4.31 -1.02 26.62
CA ALA A 66 -4.43 0.14 27.47
C ALA A 66 -3.74 -0.08 28.82
#